data_AF-A0A7C5M669-F1
#
_entry.id   AF-A0A7C5M669-F1
#
_cell.length_a   1.000
_cell.length_b   1.000
_cell.length_c   1.000
_cell.angle_alpha   90.00
_cell.angle_beta   90.00
_cell.angle_gamma   90.00
#
_symmetry.space_group_name_H-M   'P 1'
#
loop_
_entity.id
_entity.type
_entity.pdbx_description
1 polymer ?
#
loop_
_entity_poly.entity_id
_entity_poly.type
_entity_poly.pdbx_seq_one_letter_code
_entity_poly.pdbx_strand_id
1 'polypeptide(L)'
;IISGDLLTDFDLEDMVKYHKKKGSFVTIGLTRVDNPLQFGIVITDASGKIVKFLEKPTWGEVFSDTINTGIYVLEREALDYIPDEEEFDFSKDLFPKLLSQNKPLYGYIGEGYWKDIGDPDAYREAHYDILDGRVEIFIPGKKLDLIGRDVRVGKDVLIEEDVNFGKTVIIGNNTRIQKGAKIERSVIGNNCIIESGVILKDSIIWDNTYLKKGAQVRSAVIMQSVRISENVKIDKGAVVGDECSVGRNSVIRENVKIWPRKVVEESAIVSSNLVWGERWKKSLFQGAKVIGLSNIELTPELCAKLGAAYGSLLPKNSFILLGRDAHRTSRMLRRAFVGGLASTGVNVKDAQMIPLPVLRFKLQTFGEMGGVYFRQAPLDPPSTEIHFYDSRGLDISSSMAKPIERIFFREDFRRAHHNDVGDITIETRLFDFYTETYLKNIHIDKISDSNFKIVVDYSHGITSNFLPAILDRISRDIVSLNAHIDLEKLSKSENEIKKELEDMSTIIKVLNYHVGFYFYPGGERIAFVDSHGEIWSGIDALLLVVHLVMEDV
;
A
#
# COMPACT_ATOMS: atom_id res chain seq x y z
N ILE A 1 18.00 -2.10 36.35
CA ILE A 1 16.98 -2.14 35.27
C ILE A 1 17.56 -1.41 34.06
N ILE A 2 17.41 -1.96 32.86
CA ILE A 2 17.91 -1.37 31.61
C ILE A 2 16.82 -1.51 30.54
N SER A 3 16.61 -0.47 29.72
CA SER A 3 15.73 -0.59 28.55
C SER A 3 16.27 -1.63 27.56
N GLY A 4 15.38 -2.41 26.95
CA GLY A 4 15.75 -3.57 26.13
C GLY A 4 16.33 -3.24 24.75
N ASP A 5 16.21 -2.00 24.31
CA ASP A 5 16.58 -1.45 23.01
C ASP A 5 17.86 -0.60 23.04
N LEU A 6 18.64 -0.70 24.13
CA LEU A 6 19.87 0.07 24.31
C LEU A 6 21.12 -0.71 23.89
N LEU A 7 22.04 -0.02 23.22
CA LEU A 7 23.44 -0.44 23.06
C LEU A 7 24.33 0.49 23.89
N THR A 8 25.07 -0.08 24.84
CA THR A 8 25.98 0.68 25.70
C THR A 8 27.16 -0.17 26.16
N ASP A 9 28.29 0.48 26.42
CA ASP A 9 29.47 -0.09 27.07
C ASP A 9 29.78 0.58 28.43
N PHE A 10 28.79 1.28 29.02
CA PHE A 10 28.92 1.87 30.34
C PHE A 10 29.32 0.84 31.41
N ASP A 11 30.21 1.26 32.32
CA ASP A 11 30.55 0.47 33.51
C ASP A 11 29.37 0.49 34.51
N LEU A 12 28.53 -0.55 34.41
CA LEU A 12 27.40 -0.73 35.31
C LEU A 12 27.83 -1.07 36.75
N GLU A 13 29.01 -1.65 36.96
CA GLU A 13 29.51 -1.90 38.32
C GLU A 13 29.85 -0.59 39.03
N ASP A 14 30.46 0.36 38.32
CA ASP A 14 30.75 1.67 38.87
C ASP A 14 29.47 2.44 39.20
N MET A 15 28.46 2.36 38.34
CA MET A 15 27.13 2.93 38.63
C MET A 15 26.50 2.33 39.90
N VAL A 16 26.65 1.02 40.13
CA VAL A 16 26.17 0.34 41.35
C VAL A 16 26.97 0.76 42.58
N LYS A 17 28.30 0.89 42.47
CA LYS A 17 29.16 1.41 43.55
C LYS A 17 28.76 2.84 43.93
N TYR A 18 28.50 3.67 42.92
CA TYR A 18 28.01 5.03 43.10
C TYR A 18 26.67 5.08 43.84
N HIS A 19 25.71 4.24 43.43
CA HIS A 19 24.39 4.12 44.09
C HIS A 19 24.53 3.81 45.59
N LYS A 20 25.34 2.80 45.93
CA LYS A 20 25.60 2.41 47.33
C LYS A 20 26.30 3.51 48.12
N LYS A 21 27.30 4.17 47.53
CA LYS A 21 28.05 5.26 48.17
C LYS A 21 27.17 6.47 48.51
N LYS A 22 26.18 6.77 47.67
CA LYS A 22 25.27 7.89 47.84
C LYS A 22 24.08 7.60 48.77
N GLY A 23 23.82 6.32 49.07
CA GLY A 23 22.59 5.92 49.77
C GLY A 23 21.35 6.30 48.97
N SER A 24 21.43 6.18 47.65
CA SER A 24 20.36 6.53 46.72
C SER A 24 19.16 5.60 46.91
N PHE A 25 17.95 6.13 46.80
CA PHE A 25 16.74 5.32 46.60
C PHE A 25 16.63 4.90 45.13
N VAL A 26 17.03 5.79 44.23
CA VAL A 26 17.15 5.56 42.79
C VAL A 26 18.39 6.28 42.28
N THR A 27 19.19 5.61 41.48
CA THR A 27 20.23 6.22 40.64
C THR A 27 19.83 6.09 39.18
N ILE A 28 19.74 7.21 38.48
CA ILE A 28 19.47 7.29 37.03
C ILE A 28 20.79 7.45 36.29
N GLY A 29 21.01 6.60 35.28
CA GLY A 29 22.11 6.71 34.34
C GLY A 29 21.86 7.89 33.40
N LEU A 30 22.87 8.72 33.24
CA LEU A 30 22.80 9.95 32.46
C LEU A 30 23.91 9.98 31.41
N THR A 31 23.65 10.62 30.29
CA THR A 31 24.66 10.96 29.28
C THR A 31 24.40 12.36 28.73
N ARG A 32 25.38 12.93 28.03
CA ARG A 32 25.24 14.23 27.36
C ARG A 32 25.04 14.02 25.86
N VAL A 33 24.06 14.72 25.29
CA VAL A 33 23.76 14.67 23.85
C VAL A 33 23.54 16.08 23.31
N ASP A 34 23.85 16.27 22.02
CA ASP A 34 23.65 17.56 21.35
C ASP A 34 22.15 17.89 21.16
N ASN A 35 21.30 16.88 20.97
CA ASN A 35 19.86 17.05 20.79
C ASN A 35 19.05 16.19 21.80
N PRO A 36 18.53 16.79 22.88
CA PRO A 36 17.86 16.04 23.95
C PRO A 36 16.35 15.85 23.76
N LEU A 37 15.73 16.36 22.68
CA LEU A 37 14.27 16.43 22.53
C LEU A 37 13.55 15.07 22.58
N GLN A 38 14.24 14.01 22.20
CA GLN A 38 13.66 12.65 22.16
C GLN A 38 13.70 11.95 23.53
N PHE A 39 14.34 12.56 24.54
CA PHE A 39 14.67 11.94 25.81
C PHE A 39 14.21 12.77 27.01
N GLY A 40 14.25 12.19 28.21
CA GLY A 40 14.05 12.92 29.46
C GLY A 40 15.29 13.72 29.84
N ILE A 41 15.15 15.01 30.12
CA ILE A 41 16.25 15.90 30.55
C ILE A 41 16.31 15.99 32.08
N VAL A 42 17.53 16.01 32.59
CA VAL A 42 17.81 15.94 34.02
C VAL A 42 18.74 17.08 34.43
N ILE A 43 18.44 17.72 35.57
CA ILE A 43 19.37 18.59 36.29
C ILE A 43 19.71 17.95 37.62
N THR A 44 21.01 17.91 37.92
CA THR A 44 21.54 17.54 39.22
C THR A 44 22.15 18.75 39.94
N ASP A 45 22.14 18.72 41.27
CA ASP A 45 22.94 19.65 42.08
C ASP A 45 24.43 19.23 42.12
N ALA A 46 25.26 20.01 42.80
CA ALA A 46 26.69 19.75 42.94
C ALA A 46 27.02 18.42 43.66
N SER A 47 26.07 17.84 44.39
CA SER A 47 26.21 16.53 45.04
C SER A 47 25.79 15.36 44.11
N GLY A 48 25.23 15.67 42.94
CA GLY A 48 24.67 14.71 41.99
C GLY A 48 23.20 14.36 42.25
N LYS A 49 22.53 15.02 43.22
CA LYS A 49 21.11 14.77 43.52
C LYS A 49 20.26 15.39 42.43
N ILE A 50 19.28 14.65 41.93
CA ILE A 50 18.35 15.13 40.89
C ILE A 50 17.42 16.16 41.50
N VAL A 51 17.45 17.37 40.96
CA VAL A 51 16.59 18.49 41.39
C VAL A 51 15.43 18.72 40.43
N LYS A 52 15.59 18.34 39.17
CA LYS A 52 14.57 18.47 38.14
C LYS A 52 14.70 17.36 37.11
N PHE A 53 13.55 16.79 36.76
CA PHE A 53 13.40 15.80 35.71
C PHE A 53 12.23 16.22 34.83
N LEU A 54 12.40 16.17 33.51
CA LEU A 54 11.33 16.44 32.55
C LEU A 54 11.46 15.48 31.37
N GLU A 55 10.42 14.67 31.12
CA GLU A 55 10.37 13.73 30.00
C GLU A 55 9.98 14.43 28.69
N LYS A 56 10.76 14.23 27.61
CA LYS A 56 10.49 14.69 26.23
C LYS A 56 10.09 16.18 26.13
N PRO A 57 11.04 17.10 26.39
CA PRO A 57 10.77 18.53 26.39
C PRO A 57 10.49 19.06 24.98
N THR A 58 9.69 20.13 24.88
CA THR A 58 9.69 20.98 23.68
C THR A 58 10.95 21.85 23.64
N TRP A 59 11.29 22.43 22.48
CA TRP A 59 12.47 23.30 22.33
C TRP A 59 12.52 24.45 23.35
N GLY A 60 11.37 25.00 23.75
CA GLY A 60 11.30 26.07 24.76
C GLY A 60 11.48 25.60 26.21
N GLU A 61 11.46 24.30 26.43
CA GLU A 61 11.58 23.66 27.75
C GLU A 61 12.94 23.00 27.97
N VAL A 62 13.81 22.97 26.95
CA VAL A 62 15.16 22.41 27.06
C VAL A 62 15.99 23.25 28.01
N PHE A 63 16.35 22.67 29.15
CA PHE A 63 17.16 23.32 30.20
C PHE A 63 18.46 22.58 30.53
N SER A 64 18.73 21.45 29.88
CA SER A 64 19.90 20.60 30.08
C SER A 64 20.20 19.78 28.82
N ASP A 65 21.47 19.50 28.56
CA ASP A 65 21.96 18.55 27.56
C ASP A 65 22.11 17.14 28.12
N THR A 66 21.90 17.00 29.43
CA THR A 66 22.06 15.76 30.17
C THR A 66 20.74 15.01 30.19
N ILE A 67 20.72 13.82 29.59
CA ILE A 67 19.53 13.03 29.35
C ILE A 67 19.51 11.75 30.18
N ASN A 68 18.31 11.25 30.45
CA ASN A 68 18.04 9.92 30.97
C ASN A 68 18.39 8.84 29.93
N THR A 69 19.22 7.87 30.32
CA THR A 69 19.70 6.81 29.42
C THR A 69 18.81 5.57 29.41
N GLY A 70 17.77 5.50 30.25
CA GLY A 70 16.98 4.27 30.42
C GLY A 70 17.68 3.20 31.29
N ILE A 71 18.78 3.56 31.96
CA ILE A 71 19.55 2.67 32.84
C ILE A 71 19.33 3.13 34.29
N TYR A 72 18.89 2.22 35.15
CA TYR A 72 18.52 2.54 36.54
C TYR A 72 19.08 1.52 37.54
N VAL A 73 19.57 2.02 38.68
CA VAL A 73 19.81 1.23 39.90
C VAL A 73 18.81 1.69 40.95
N LEU A 74 18.05 0.74 41.51
CA LEU A 74 16.89 1.02 42.37
C LEU A 74 17.01 0.17 43.63
N GLU A 75 16.65 0.75 44.78
CA GLU A 75 16.29 -0.03 45.95
C GLU A 75 14.93 -0.70 45.74
N ARG A 76 14.73 -1.89 46.31
CA ARG A 76 13.53 -2.71 46.03
C ARG A 76 12.24 -1.97 46.38
N GLU A 77 12.27 -1.23 47.48
CA GLU A 77 11.18 -0.42 48.01
C GLU A 77 10.72 0.67 47.03
N ALA A 78 11.54 1.03 46.02
CA ALA A 78 11.11 1.94 44.97
C ALA A 78 10.01 1.34 44.09
N LEU A 79 9.95 0.01 43.97
CA LEU A 79 8.93 -0.69 43.20
C LEU A 79 7.58 -0.72 43.92
N ASP A 80 7.55 -0.58 45.24
CA ASP A 80 6.31 -0.53 46.04
C ASP A 80 5.47 0.73 45.74
N TYR A 81 6.03 1.69 45.01
CA TYR A 81 5.34 2.90 44.55
C TYR A 81 4.54 2.70 43.26
N ILE A 82 4.73 1.56 42.60
CA ILE A 82 4.06 1.18 41.36
C ILE A 82 2.71 0.53 41.74
N PRO A 83 1.58 1.09 41.30
CA PRO A 83 0.25 0.50 41.55
C PRO A 83 0.07 -0.84 40.83
N ASP A 84 -0.68 -1.75 41.46
CA ASP A 84 -1.06 -3.02 40.84
C ASP A 84 -2.08 -2.78 39.71
N GLU A 85 -1.94 -3.54 38.61
CA GLU A 85 -2.89 -3.58 37.49
C GLU A 85 -3.11 -2.24 36.74
N GLU A 86 -2.22 -1.27 36.90
CA GLU A 86 -2.27 0.02 36.20
C GLU A 86 -1.07 0.21 35.26
N GLU A 87 -1.27 0.93 34.16
CA GLU A 87 -0.17 1.41 33.32
C GLU A 87 0.60 2.49 34.09
N PHE A 88 1.89 2.27 34.32
CA PHE A 88 2.71 3.17 35.13
C PHE A 88 4.14 3.25 34.58
N ASP A 89 4.55 4.45 34.14
CA ASP A 89 5.83 4.70 33.49
C ASP A 89 6.88 5.25 34.47
N PHE A 90 8.13 4.83 34.32
CA PHE A 90 9.19 5.22 35.25
C PHE A 90 9.53 6.71 35.15
N SER A 91 9.66 7.22 33.92
CA SER A 91 10.04 8.61 33.65
C SER A 91 8.87 9.57 33.88
N LYS A 92 7.66 9.19 33.47
CA LYS A 92 6.48 10.06 33.58
C LYS A 92 5.82 10.03 34.95
N ASP A 93 5.83 8.88 35.63
CA ASP A 93 5.07 8.69 36.87
C ASP A 93 5.96 8.42 38.08
N LEU A 94 6.82 7.40 38.02
CA LEU A 94 7.60 6.96 39.19
C LEU A 94 8.58 8.04 39.67
N PHE A 95 9.48 8.53 38.80
CA PHE A 95 10.50 9.48 39.23
C PHE A 95 9.91 10.82 39.67
N PRO A 96 8.92 11.42 38.96
CA PRO A 96 8.23 12.61 39.47
C PRO A 96 7.55 12.40 40.83
N LYS A 97 6.90 11.24 41.04
CA LYS A 97 6.29 10.88 42.33
C LYS A 97 7.33 10.78 43.43
N LEU A 98 8.46 10.10 43.20
CA LEU A 98 9.55 9.97 44.18
C LEU A 98 10.23 11.31 44.47
N LEU A 99 10.44 12.16 43.46
CA LEU A 99 10.95 13.52 43.65
C LEU A 99 10.00 14.36 44.50
N SER A 100 8.69 14.31 44.25
CA SER A 100 7.69 15.05 45.03
C SER A 100 7.66 14.65 46.51
N GLN A 101 8.06 13.41 46.81
CA GLN A 101 8.19 12.88 48.17
C GLN A 101 9.59 13.05 48.77
N ASN A 102 10.46 13.83 48.14
CA ASN A 102 11.85 14.08 48.56
C ASN A 102 12.70 12.81 48.74
N LYS A 103 12.38 11.73 48.01
CA LYS A 103 13.21 10.52 48.02
C LYS A 103 14.60 10.81 47.40
N PRO A 104 15.67 10.15 47.87
CA PRO A 104 17.02 10.41 47.37
C PRO A 104 17.23 9.85 45.96
N LEU A 105 16.97 10.70 44.95
CA LEU A 105 17.23 10.42 43.53
C LEU A 105 18.55 11.06 43.12
N TYR A 106 19.46 10.28 42.53
CA TYR A 106 20.78 10.76 42.09
C TYR A 106 21.03 10.44 40.62
N GLY A 107 21.73 11.34 39.94
CA GLY A 107 22.22 11.13 38.59
C GLY A 107 23.64 10.58 38.60
N TYR A 108 23.92 9.58 37.76
CA TYR A 108 25.25 9.08 37.47
C TYR A 108 25.54 9.33 35.99
N ILE A 109 26.51 10.19 35.68
CA ILE A 109 26.90 10.46 34.30
C ILE A 109 27.83 9.32 33.85
N GLY A 110 27.34 8.48 32.95
CA GLY A 110 28.10 7.37 32.38
C GLY A 110 29.15 7.88 31.40
N GLU A 111 30.36 7.34 31.49
CA GLU A 111 31.40 7.50 30.49
C GLU A 111 31.36 6.28 29.55
N GLY A 112 31.41 6.54 28.24
CA GLY A 112 31.36 5.50 27.21
C GLY A 112 30.34 5.78 26.11
N TYR A 113 30.04 4.74 25.34
CA TYR A 113 29.04 4.71 24.30
C TYR A 113 27.65 4.42 24.87
N TRP A 114 26.66 5.16 24.36
CA TRP A 114 25.26 4.90 24.60
C TRP A 114 24.46 5.26 23.34
N LYS A 115 23.55 4.36 22.97
CA LYS A 115 22.65 4.55 21.83
C LYS A 115 21.31 3.89 22.11
N ASP A 116 20.25 4.66 21.93
CA ASP A 116 18.88 4.17 21.85
C ASP A 116 18.55 3.70 20.42
N ILE A 117 18.11 2.45 20.27
CA ILE A 117 17.84 1.81 18.97
C ILE A 117 16.32 1.69 18.77
N GLY A 118 15.66 2.82 18.53
CA GLY A 118 14.21 2.88 18.30
C GLY A 118 13.76 2.75 16.84
N ASP A 119 14.67 2.87 15.86
CA ASP A 119 14.34 2.86 14.44
C ASP A 119 15.43 2.23 13.54
N PRO A 120 15.15 1.93 12.26
CA PRO A 120 16.11 1.30 11.36
C PRO A 120 17.36 2.13 11.04
N ASP A 121 17.30 3.47 11.10
CA ASP A 121 18.48 4.32 10.93
C ASP A 121 19.37 4.20 12.16
N ALA A 122 18.80 4.33 13.37
CA ALA A 122 19.53 4.13 14.62
C ALA A 122 20.18 2.74 14.69
N TYR A 123 19.47 1.69 14.23
CA TYR A 123 19.99 0.33 14.14
C TYR A 123 21.21 0.22 13.22
N ARG A 124 21.18 0.86 12.04
CA ARG A 124 22.33 0.88 11.12
C ARG A 124 23.51 1.66 11.70
N GLU A 125 23.25 2.83 12.26
CA GLU A 125 24.29 3.65 12.88
C GLU A 125 24.98 2.92 14.04
N ALA A 126 24.21 2.22 14.88
CA ALA A 126 24.78 1.37 15.93
C ALA A 126 25.74 0.30 15.36
N HIS A 127 25.38 -0.34 14.25
CA HIS A 127 26.27 -1.29 13.58
C HIS A 127 27.50 -0.61 12.98
N TYR A 128 27.36 0.58 12.41
CA TYR A 128 28.50 1.34 11.88
C TYR A 128 29.46 1.75 13.00
N ASP A 129 28.95 2.23 14.13
CA ASP A 129 29.74 2.56 15.30
C ASP A 129 30.50 1.34 15.85
N ILE A 130 29.86 0.17 15.90
CA ILE A 130 30.53 -1.10 16.24
C ILE A 130 31.64 -1.42 15.24
N LEU A 131 31.35 -1.37 13.94
CA LEU A 131 32.31 -1.71 12.88
C LEU A 131 33.48 -0.73 12.79
N ASP A 132 33.27 0.52 13.18
CA ASP A 132 34.28 1.57 13.24
C ASP A 132 35.05 1.57 14.58
N GLY A 133 34.70 0.66 15.51
CA GLY A 133 35.41 0.47 16.78
C GLY A 133 35.13 1.56 17.83
N ARG A 134 33.97 2.23 17.74
CA ARG A 134 33.54 3.27 18.69
C ARG A 134 32.84 2.71 19.92
N VAL A 135 32.52 1.42 19.91
CA VAL A 135 31.82 0.72 20.99
C VAL A 135 32.68 -0.43 21.47
N GLU A 136 32.90 -0.51 22.78
CA GLU A 136 33.59 -1.65 23.38
C GLU A 136 32.65 -2.85 23.49
N ILE A 137 32.62 -3.67 22.44
CA ILE A 137 31.81 -4.89 22.40
C ILE A 137 32.62 -6.11 21.95
N PHE A 138 32.34 -7.25 22.56
CA PHE A 138 32.87 -8.52 22.11
C PHE A 138 32.21 -8.95 20.80
N ILE A 139 33.00 -8.96 19.72
CA ILE A 139 32.56 -9.50 18.43
C ILE A 139 33.15 -10.91 18.27
N PRO A 140 32.33 -11.97 18.22
CA PRO A 140 32.80 -13.34 18.08
C PRO A 140 33.43 -13.59 16.71
N GLY A 141 34.28 -14.62 16.64
CA GLY A 141 34.88 -15.11 15.40
C GLY A 141 36.41 -14.98 15.37
N LYS A 142 37.03 -15.72 14.45
CA LYS A 142 38.47 -15.65 14.19
C LYS A 142 38.75 -14.46 13.28
N LYS A 143 39.72 -13.62 13.66
CA LYS A 143 40.23 -12.56 12.77
C LYS A 143 41.09 -13.16 11.66
N LEU A 144 40.85 -12.75 10.41
CA LEU A 144 41.68 -13.10 9.27
C LEU A 144 42.92 -12.20 9.21
N ASP A 145 44.04 -12.77 8.76
CA ASP A 145 45.29 -12.06 8.57
C ASP A 145 45.28 -11.30 7.22
N LEU A 146 44.61 -10.15 7.22
CA LEU A 146 44.49 -9.28 6.05
C LEU A 146 45.03 -7.89 6.40
N ILE A 147 46.07 -7.45 5.68
CA ILE A 147 46.72 -6.15 5.91
C ILE A 147 45.69 -5.02 5.79
N GLY A 148 45.58 -4.21 6.86
CA GLY A 148 44.74 -3.01 6.91
C GLY A 148 43.23 -3.26 6.96
N ARG A 149 42.79 -4.49 7.25
CA ARG A 149 41.36 -4.88 7.25
C ARG A 149 41.02 -5.67 8.51
N ASP A 150 39.84 -5.45 9.08
CA ASP A 150 39.35 -6.23 10.23
C ASP A 150 38.22 -7.16 9.79
N VAL A 151 38.58 -8.34 9.28
CA VAL A 151 37.59 -9.35 8.86
C VAL A 151 37.51 -10.44 9.92
N ARG A 152 36.33 -10.61 10.51
CA ARG A 152 36.05 -11.62 11.54
C ARG A 152 35.11 -12.68 10.99
N VAL A 153 35.50 -13.94 11.13
CA VAL A 153 34.75 -15.08 10.57
C VAL A 153 34.32 -16.07 11.65
N GLY A 154 33.08 -16.53 11.55
CA GLY A 154 32.53 -17.62 12.35
C GLY A 154 33.14 -18.98 11.99
N LYS A 155 32.52 -20.04 12.54
CA LYS A 155 32.85 -21.44 12.25
C LYS A 155 32.31 -21.85 10.88
N ASP A 156 33.04 -22.74 10.21
CA ASP A 156 32.60 -23.39 8.97
C ASP A 156 32.23 -22.42 7.83
N VAL A 157 32.88 -21.25 7.81
CA VAL A 157 32.74 -20.25 6.73
C VAL A 157 33.59 -20.66 5.55
N LEU A 158 32.99 -20.71 4.36
CA LEU A 158 33.68 -20.96 3.10
C LEU A 158 33.81 -19.65 2.31
N ILE A 159 35.04 -19.18 2.12
CA ILE A 159 35.35 -18.00 1.31
C ILE A 159 36.14 -18.47 0.09
N GLU A 160 35.59 -18.28 -1.10
CA GLU A 160 36.28 -18.58 -2.37
C GLU A 160 37.32 -17.50 -2.73
N GLU A 161 38.12 -17.76 -3.76
CA GLU A 161 39.16 -16.85 -4.26
C GLU A 161 38.58 -15.51 -4.77
N ASP A 162 39.41 -14.47 -4.84
CA ASP A 162 39.06 -13.14 -5.36
C ASP A 162 37.93 -12.39 -4.63
N VAL A 163 37.59 -12.76 -3.40
CA VAL A 163 36.69 -11.98 -2.54
C VAL A 163 37.42 -10.75 -2.01
N ASN A 164 36.85 -9.56 -2.25
CA ASN A 164 37.42 -8.30 -1.80
C ASN A 164 36.68 -7.76 -0.57
N PHE A 165 37.36 -7.77 0.57
CA PHE A 165 36.89 -7.13 1.79
C PHE A 165 37.43 -5.70 1.91
N GLY A 166 36.58 -4.77 2.34
CA GLY A 166 36.95 -3.40 2.68
C GLY A 166 36.51 -3.02 4.10
N LYS A 167 37.38 -2.32 4.84
CA LYS A 167 37.13 -1.91 6.25
C LYS A 167 36.87 -3.14 7.15
N THR A 168 35.97 -3.00 8.11
CA THR A 168 35.58 -4.06 9.03
C THR A 168 34.43 -4.89 8.46
N VAL A 169 34.55 -6.22 8.45
CA VAL A 169 33.50 -7.12 7.97
C VAL A 169 33.34 -8.28 8.94
N ILE A 170 32.09 -8.59 9.30
CA ILE A 170 31.75 -9.69 10.21
C ILE A 170 30.95 -10.73 9.45
N ILE A 171 31.35 -11.99 9.54
CA ILE A 171 30.72 -13.12 8.83
C ILE A 171 30.34 -14.20 9.84
N GLY A 172 29.06 -14.54 9.91
CA GLY A 172 28.50 -15.57 10.77
C GLY A 172 28.83 -16.99 10.33
N ASN A 173 28.42 -17.96 11.13
CA ASN A 173 28.75 -19.38 10.94
C ASN A 173 28.09 -19.97 9.69
N ASN A 174 28.70 -20.99 9.10
CA ASN A 174 28.18 -21.74 7.94
C ASN A 174 27.85 -20.86 6.72
N THR A 175 28.42 -19.67 6.63
CA THR A 175 28.18 -18.76 5.52
C THR A 175 29.15 -19.05 4.38
N ARG A 176 28.64 -19.03 3.15
CA ARG A 176 29.43 -19.23 1.92
C ARG A 176 29.50 -17.94 1.12
N ILE A 177 30.71 -17.50 0.78
CA ILE A 177 30.99 -16.34 -0.05
C ILE A 177 31.73 -16.80 -1.29
N GLN A 178 31.12 -16.60 -2.46
CA GLN A 178 31.66 -17.02 -3.75
C GLN A 178 32.58 -15.96 -4.38
N LYS A 179 33.32 -16.39 -5.40
CA LYS A 179 34.35 -15.58 -6.06
C LYS A 179 33.88 -14.22 -6.57
N GLY A 180 34.75 -13.22 -6.44
CA GLY A 180 34.53 -11.86 -6.96
C GLY A 180 33.49 -11.03 -6.19
N ALA A 181 32.98 -11.51 -5.05
CA ALA A 181 32.15 -10.71 -4.16
C ALA A 181 32.95 -9.52 -3.59
N LYS A 182 32.28 -8.38 -3.41
CA LYS A 182 32.87 -7.16 -2.84
C LYS A 182 32.08 -6.76 -1.61
N ILE A 183 32.71 -6.81 -0.44
CA ILE A 183 32.04 -6.64 0.84
C ILE A 183 32.77 -5.56 1.64
N GLU A 184 32.11 -4.45 1.92
CA GLU A 184 32.66 -3.31 2.67
C GLU A 184 31.78 -2.95 3.87
N ARG A 185 32.38 -2.73 5.06
CA ARG A 185 31.69 -2.28 6.29
C ARG A 185 30.32 -2.94 6.49
N SER A 186 30.28 -4.26 6.51
CA SER A 186 29.02 -5.02 6.49
C SER A 186 29.04 -6.18 7.48
N VAL A 187 27.85 -6.55 7.96
CA VAL A 187 27.62 -7.72 8.80
C VAL A 187 26.82 -8.74 8.01
N ILE A 188 27.28 -9.99 8.00
CA ILE A 188 26.61 -11.11 7.35
C ILE A 188 26.34 -12.16 8.42
N GLY A 189 25.07 -12.53 8.58
CA GLY A 189 24.62 -13.52 9.56
C GLY A 189 25.05 -14.94 9.24
N ASN A 190 24.44 -15.88 9.94
CA ASN A 190 24.68 -17.32 9.80
C ASN A 190 23.96 -17.90 8.58
N ASN A 191 24.48 -19.01 8.06
CA ASN A 191 23.87 -19.80 6.99
C ASN A 191 23.54 -18.98 5.72
N CYS A 192 24.31 -17.93 5.44
CA CYS A 192 24.07 -17.08 4.29
C CYS A 192 24.80 -17.63 3.05
N ILE A 193 24.23 -17.39 1.87
CA ILE A 193 24.91 -17.65 0.59
C ILE A 193 25.04 -16.33 -0.16
N ILE A 194 26.28 -15.90 -0.34
CA ILE A 194 26.65 -14.73 -1.12
C ILE A 194 27.27 -15.21 -2.42
N GLU A 195 26.52 -15.15 -3.52
CA GLU A 195 26.97 -15.64 -4.82
C GLU A 195 27.98 -14.70 -5.51
N SER A 196 28.54 -15.19 -6.62
CA SER A 196 29.60 -14.53 -7.36
C SER A 196 29.24 -13.10 -7.76
N GLY A 197 30.16 -12.16 -7.55
CA GLY A 197 30.00 -10.76 -7.98
C GLY A 197 28.95 -9.95 -7.22
N VAL A 198 28.41 -10.45 -6.10
CA VAL A 198 27.56 -9.67 -5.19
C VAL A 198 28.35 -8.50 -4.59
N ILE A 199 27.70 -7.35 -4.48
CA ILE A 199 28.27 -6.15 -3.85
C ILE A 199 27.46 -5.84 -2.59
N LEU A 200 28.13 -5.93 -1.44
CA LEU A 200 27.61 -5.50 -0.14
C LEU A 200 28.41 -4.30 0.34
N LYS A 201 27.72 -3.20 0.62
CA LYS A 201 28.35 -2.03 1.21
C LYS A 201 27.48 -1.49 2.31
N ASP A 202 28.06 -1.27 3.49
CA ASP A 202 27.39 -0.61 4.61
C ASP A 202 26.10 -1.34 5.02
N SER A 203 26.02 -2.66 4.82
CA SER A 203 24.76 -3.41 4.89
C SER A 203 24.78 -4.45 6.00
N ILE A 204 23.59 -4.73 6.54
CA ILE A 204 23.38 -5.74 7.57
C ILE A 204 22.49 -6.84 6.98
N ILE A 205 23.05 -8.04 6.86
CA ILE A 205 22.39 -9.22 6.30
C ILE A 205 22.17 -10.21 7.44
N TRP A 206 20.91 -10.53 7.72
CA TRP A 206 20.51 -11.48 8.76
C TRP A 206 20.60 -12.92 8.27
N ASP A 207 20.39 -13.85 9.20
CA ASP A 207 20.56 -15.28 9.02
C ASP A 207 19.71 -15.87 7.89
N ASN A 208 20.18 -16.99 7.33
CA ASN A 208 19.49 -17.80 6.32
C ASN A 208 19.14 -17.04 5.03
N THR A 209 19.94 -16.02 4.69
CA THR A 209 19.69 -15.15 3.55
C THR A 209 20.49 -15.58 2.33
N TYR A 210 19.87 -15.51 1.15
CA TYR A 210 20.46 -15.91 -0.12
C TYR A 210 20.54 -14.71 -1.07
N LEU A 211 21.75 -14.28 -1.42
CA LEU A 211 22.01 -13.22 -2.40
C LEU A 211 22.60 -13.82 -3.67
N LYS A 212 21.82 -13.81 -4.75
CA LYS A 212 22.24 -14.35 -6.04
C LYS A 212 23.16 -13.41 -6.82
N LYS A 213 23.83 -14.00 -7.82
CA LYS A 213 24.83 -13.36 -8.68
C LYS A 213 24.44 -11.93 -9.10
N GLY A 214 25.38 -11.01 -8.90
CA GLY A 214 25.25 -9.62 -9.35
C GLY A 214 24.30 -8.73 -8.53
N ALA A 215 23.72 -9.25 -7.43
CA ALA A 215 22.94 -8.42 -6.51
C ALA A 215 23.81 -7.33 -5.87
N GLN A 216 23.23 -6.15 -5.66
CA GLN A 216 23.88 -5.00 -5.05
C GLN A 216 23.03 -4.49 -3.89
N VAL A 217 23.58 -4.50 -2.68
CA VAL A 217 22.91 -4.02 -1.47
C VAL A 217 23.78 -2.94 -0.83
N ARG A 218 23.22 -1.75 -0.65
CA ARG A 218 23.94 -0.58 -0.15
C ARG A 218 23.19 0.07 1.00
N SER A 219 23.85 0.21 2.15
CA SER A 219 23.30 0.90 3.32
C SER A 219 21.89 0.40 3.71
N ALA A 220 21.64 -0.90 3.58
CA ALA A 220 20.33 -1.51 3.74
C ALA A 220 20.35 -2.67 4.74
N VAL A 221 19.18 -3.00 5.27
CA VAL A 221 18.98 -4.12 6.18
C VAL A 221 18.18 -5.19 5.47
N ILE A 222 18.75 -6.39 5.37
CA ILE A 222 18.09 -7.57 4.82
C ILE A 222 17.86 -8.53 5.99
N MET A 223 16.59 -8.73 6.35
CA MET A 223 16.22 -9.54 7.50
C MET A 223 16.23 -11.04 7.18
N GLN A 224 15.69 -11.88 8.07
CA GLN A 224 15.95 -13.32 8.07
C GLN A 224 15.24 -14.03 6.91
N SER A 225 15.87 -15.09 6.39
CA SER A 225 15.28 -15.97 5.36
C SER A 225 14.89 -15.26 4.07
N VAL A 226 15.54 -14.14 3.75
CA VAL A 226 15.26 -13.38 2.52
C VAL A 226 15.98 -13.99 1.32
N ARG A 227 15.31 -13.99 0.16
CA ARG A 227 15.88 -14.43 -1.12
C ARG A 227 15.98 -13.24 -2.08
N ILE A 228 17.20 -12.81 -2.37
CA ILE A 228 17.50 -11.78 -3.34
C ILE A 228 17.98 -12.43 -4.64
N SER A 229 17.22 -12.25 -5.71
CA SER A 229 17.52 -12.84 -7.01
C SER A 229 18.62 -12.08 -7.78
N GLU A 230 18.99 -12.60 -8.96
CA GLU A 230 20.05 -12.07 -9.80
C GLU A 230 19.85 -10.59 -10.17
N ASN A 231 20.93 -9.83 -10.16
CA ASN A 231 21.00 -8.42 -10.58
C ASN A 231 20.00 -7.48 -9.87
N VAL A 232 19.53 -7.85 -8.67
CA VAL A 232 18.70 -6.96 -7.85
C VAL A 232 19.53 -5.81 -7.29
N LYS A 233 18.96 -4.61 -7.25
CA LYS A 233 19.55 -3.43 -6.60
C LYS A 233 18.70 -3.00 -5.41
N ILE A 234 19.32 -2.83 -4.26
CA ILE A 234 18.70 -2.35 -3.04
C ILE A 234 19.46 -1.10 -2.59
N ASP A 235 18.77 0.03 -2.66
CA ASP A 235 19.33 1.36 -2.39
C ASP A 235 19.33 1.69 -0.89
N LYS A 236 19.96 2.82 -0.54
CA LYS A 236 20.21 3.26 0.84
C LYS A 236 18.94 3.32 1.68
N GLY A 237 19.04 2.84 2.92
CA GLY A 237 17.99 2.95 3.92
C GLY A 237 16.86 1.94 3.76
N ALA A 238 16.86 1.15 2.69
CA ALA A 238 15.86 0.12 2.48
C ALA A 238 15.92 -0.96 3.56
N VAL A 239 14.76 -1.51 3.90
CA VAL A 239 14.60 -2.64 4.82
C VAL A 239 13.76 -3.70 4.14
N VAL A 240 14.30 -4.91 3.99
CA VAL A 240 13.58 -6.06 3.47
C VAL A 240 13.29 -7.01 4.62
N GLY A 241 12.01 -7.08 5.01
CA GLY A 241 11.53 -7.88 6.14
C GLY A 241 11.65 -9.38 5.92
N ASP A 242 11.42 -10.14 6.99
CA ASP A 242 11.63 -11.59 7.03
C ASP A 242 10.89 -12.33 5.92
N GLU A 243 11.48 -13.42 5.44
CA GLU A 243 10.84 -14.36 4.49
C GLU A 243 10.38 -13.71 3.16
N CYS A 244 10.99 -12.59 2.77
CA CYS A 244 10.68 -11.95 1.48
C CYS A 244 11.44 -12.60 0.31
N SER A 245 10.86 -12.51 -0.88
CA SER A 245 11.50 -12.88 -2.14
C SER A 245 11.53 -11.69 -3.09
N VAL A 246 12.72 -11.31 -3.54
CA VAL A 246 12.91 -10.23 -4.51
C VAL A 246 13.32 -10.80 -5.86
N GLY A 247 12.46 -10.64 -6.86
CA GLY A 247 12.61 -11.18 -8.21
C GLY A 247 13.77 -10.57 -8.99
N ARG A 248 14.24 -11.27 -10.03
CA ARG A 248 15.40 -10.90 -10.86
C ARG A 248 15.28 -9.50 -11.45
N ASN A 249 16.39 -8.77 -11.55
CA ASN A 249 16.48 -7.40 -12.12
C ASN A 249 15.59 -6.34 -11.43
N SER A 250 15.11 -6.59 -10.21
CA SER A 250 14.27 -5.64 -9.49
C SER A 250 15.11 -4.56 -8.81
N VAL A 251 14.48 -3.41 -8.53
CA VAL A 251 15.10 -2.28 -7.84
C VAL A 251 14.23 -1.88 -6.66
N ILE A 252 14.80 -1.93 -5.45
CA ILE A 252 14.21 -1.40 -4.23
C ILE A 252 14.84 -0.03 -3.97
N ARG A 253 14.01 1.02 -4.01
CA ARG A 253 14.47 2.42 -3.88
C ARG A 253 14.81 2.79 -2.45
N GLU A 254 15.38 3.99 -2.31
CA GLU A 254 15.82 4.53 -1.03
C GLU A 254 14.69 4.57 0.01
N ASN A 255 15.02 4.20 1.25
CA ASN A 255 14.13 4.23 2.41
C ASN A 255 12.85 3.38 2.28
N VAL A 256 12.78 2.50 1.28
CA VAL A 256 11.65 1.59 1.09
C VAL A 256 11.69 0.47 2.12
N LYS A 257 10.57 0.28 2.82
CA LYS A 257 10.35 -0.80 3.78
C LYS A 257 9.42 -1.83 3.15
N ILE A 258 9.92 -3.06 3.00
CA ILE A 258 9.14 -4.22 2.59
C ILE A 258 8.84 -5.01 3.86
N TRP A 259 7.57 -5.15 4.21
CA TRP A 259 7.17 -5.92 5.40
C TRP A 259 7.44 -7.41 5.21
N PRO A 260 7.41 -8.22 6.29
CA PRO A 260 7.65 -9.66 6.18
C PRO A 260 6.70 -10.39 5.22
N ARG A 261 7.19 -11.51 4.66
CA ARG A 261 6.48 -12.47 3.79
C ARG A 261 5.91 -11.86 2.51
N LYS A 262 6.69 -11.01 1.84
CA LYS A 262 6.29 -10.35 0.59
C LYS A 262 7.07 -10.88 -0.60
N VAL A 263 6.42 -10.84 -1.77
CA VAL A 263 7.05 -11.19 -3.05
C VAL A 263 7.09 -9.97 -3.95
N VAL A 264 8.29 -9.57 -4.34
CA VAL A 264 8.52 -8.56 -5.38
C VAL A 264 8.74 -9.28 -6.70
N GLU A 265 7.89 -9.00 -7.70
CA GLU A 265 7.97 -9.62 -9.01
C GLU A 265 9.26 -9.25 -9.77
N GLU A 266 9.65 -10.09 -10.72
CA GLU A 266 10.84 -9.84 -11.55
C GLU A 266 10.75 -8.52 -12.31
N SER A 267 11.86 -7.78 -12.32
CA SER A 267 12.00 -6.46 -12.97
C SER A 267 11.12 -5.36 -12.37
N ALA A 268 10.56 -5.56 -11.17
CA ALA A 268 9.79 -4.53 -10.49
C ALA A 268 10.69 -3.39 -9.98
N ILE A 269 10.15 -2.17 -10.00
CA ILE A 269 10.74 -1.02 -9.31
C ILE A 269 9.81 -0.70 -8.13
N VAL A 270 10.31 -0.89 -6.91
CA VAL A 270 9.56 -0.63 -5.69
C VAL A 270 10.01 0.73 -5.15
N SER A 271 9.15 1.74 -5.32
CA SER A 271 9.40 3.13 -4.91
C SER A 271 8.64 3.54 -3.64
N SER A 272 7.83 2.66 -3.07
CA SER A 272 7.09 2.91 -1.84
C SER A 272 7.04 1.68 -0.94
N ASN A 273 6.80 1.91 0.35
CA ASN A 273 6.71 0.83 1.32
C ASN A 273 5.66 -0.21 0.92
N LEU A 274 6.02 -1.49 1.01
CA LEU A 274 5.10 -2.61 0.81
C LEU A 274 4.66 -3.12 2.19
N VAL A 275 3.59 -2.51 2.71
CA VAL A 275 2.99 -2.87 4.01
C VAL A 275 1.86 -3.88 3.80
N TRP A 276 0.91 -3.52 2.94
CA TRP A 276 -0.30 -4.28 2.64
C TRP A 276 -0.17 -5.02 1.30
N GLY A 277 -0.89 -6.13 1.14
CA GLY A 277 -0.79 -6.99 -0.05
C GLY A 277 0.44 -7.90 -0.04
N GLU A 278 0.34 -9.10 -0.61
CA GLU A 278 1.43 -10.09 -0.59
C GLU A 278 2.44 -9.89 -1.73
N ARG A 279 2.03 -9.19 -2.80
CA ARG A 279 2.79 -9.08 -4.04
C ARG A 279 2.89 -7.66 -4.56
N TRP A 280 4.08 -7.26 -5.00
CA TRP A 280 4.28 -6.05 -5.80
C TRP A 280 4.25 -6.39 -7.29
N LYS A 281 3.19 -5.96 -7.99
CA LYS A 281 2.95 -6.29 -9.41
C LYS A 281 3.85 -5.46 -10.34
N LYS A 282 4.34 -6.11 -11.40
CA LYS A 282 5.13 -5.49 -12.49
C LYS A 282 4.31 -4.55 -13.40
N SER A 283 3.01 -4.81 -13.51
CA SER A 283 2.07 -4.10 -14.41
C SER A 283 0.79 -3.78 -13.65
N LEU A 284 0.23 -2.62 -13.96
CA LEU A 284 -0.99 -2.10 -13.37
C LEU A 284 -2.24 -2.50 -14.20
N PHE A 285 -2.11 -2.59 -15.52
CA PHE A 285 -3.21 -2.89 -16.44
C PHE A 285 -3.35 -4.38 -16.73
N GLN A 286 -4.58 -4.88 -16.65
CA GLN A 286 -5.01 -6.16 -17.19
C GLN A 286 -5.89 -5.90 -18.41
N GLY A 287 -5.29 -5.86 -19.59
CA GLY A 287 -5.98 -5.40 -20.80
C GLY A 287 -6.23 -3.89 -20.75
N ALA A 288 -7.49 -3.47 -20.82
CA ALA A 288 -7.90 -2.06 -20.77
C ALA A 288 -8.38 -1.59 -19.39
N LYS A 289 -8.24 -2.43 -18.37
CA LYS A 289 -8.69 -2.15 -17.00
C LYS A 289 -7.58 -2.31 -15.98
N VAL A 290 -7.71 -1.60 -14.87
CA VAL A 290 -6.92 -1.80 -13.66
C VAL A 290 -7.83 -2.45 -12.61
N ILE A 291 -7.39 -3.54 -12.00
CA ILE A 291 -8.16 -4.27 -10.98
C ILE A 291 -7.29 -4.54 -9.76
N GLY A 292 -7.89 -4.44 -8.58
CA GLY A 292 -7.26 -4.85 -7.33
C GLY A 292 -8.21 -4.73 -6.15
N LEU A 293 -7.79 -5.32 -5.04
CA LEU A 293 -8.52 -5.26 -3.77
C LEU A 293 -8.73 -3.80 -3.36
N SER A 294 -9.98 -3.45 -3.11
CA SER A 294 -10.39 -2.10 -2.78
C SER A 294 -9.77 -1.67 -1.45
N ASN A 295 -9.14 -0.49 -1.41
CA ASN A 295 -8.48 0.06 -0.22
C ASN A 295 -7.28 -0.75 0.30
N ILE A 296 -6.78 -1.73 -0.47
CA ILE A 296 -5.58 -2.50 -0.15
C ILE A 296 -4.59 -2.39 -1.31
N GLU A 297 -4.97 -2.88 -2.49
CA GLU A 297 -4.19 -2.76 -3.72
C GLU A 297 -4.57 -1.48 -4.48
N LEU A 298 -5.86 -1.17 -4.56
CA LEU A 298 -6.35 0.09 -5.12
C LEU A 298 -6.69 1.06 -3.99
N THR A 299 -5.73 1.91 -3.66
CA THR A 299 -5.89 2.98 -2.67
C THR A 299 -6.20 4.32 -3.33
N PRO A 300 -6.74 5.31 -2.59
CA PRO A 300 -6.91 6.67 -3.09
C PRO A 300 -5.62 7.27 -3.65
N GLU A 301 -4.49 7.10 -2.98
CA GLU A 301 -3.18 7.63 -3.40
C GLU A 301 -2.74 7.03 -4.72
N LEU A 302 -2.88 5.71 -4.87
CA LEU A 302 -2.59 5.02 -6.12
C LEU A 302 -3.50 5.52 -7.24
N CYS A 303 -4.80 5.70 -6.97
CA CYS A 303 -5.74 6.23 -7.95
C CYS A 303 -5.42 7.68 -8.36
N ALA A 304 -4.98 8.54 -7.42
CA ALA A 304 -4.53 9.89 -7.73
C ALA A 304 -3.26 9.87 -8.61
N LYS A 305 -2.28 9.01 -8.30
CA LYS A 305 -1.09 8.80 -9.15
C LYS A 305 -1.48 8.28 -10.54
N LEU A 306 -2.42 7.35 -10.62
CA LEU A 306 -2.92 6.80 -11.88
C LEU A 306 -3.64 7.87 -12.72
N GLY A 307 -4.47 8.71 -12.11
CA GLY A 307 -5.10 9.85 -12.76
C GLY A 307 -4.06 10.83 -13.31
N ALA A 308 -3.02 11.13 -12.52
CA ALA A 308 -1.91 11.98 -12.98
C ALA A 308 -1.10 11.33 -14.11
N ALA A 309 -0.86 10.03 -14.06
CA ALA A 309 -0.17 9.29 -15.12
C ALA A 309 -0.94 9.36 -16.44
N TYR A 310 -2.24 9.08 -16.39
CA TYR A 310 -3.12 9.15 -17.56
C TYR A 310 -3.18 10.57 -18.12
N GLY A 311 -3.40 11.57 -17.26
CA GLY A 311 -3.46 12.97 -17.65
C GLY A 311 -2.18 13.50 -18.32
N SER A 312 -1.02 13.00 -17.88
CA SER A 312 0.28 13.40 -18.43
C SER A 312 0.47 13.03 -19.91
N LEU A 313 -0.22 11.99 -20.39
CA LEU A 313 -0.21 11.60 -21.81
C LEU A 313 -1.16 12.43 -22.67
N LEU A 314 -2.21 12.98 -22.06
CA LEU A 314 -3.25 13.69 -22.78
C LEU A 314 -2.83 15.15 -23.02
N PRO A 315 -3.30 15.80 -24.10
CA PRO A 315 -3.11 17.23 -24.29
C PRO A 315 -3.68 18.04 -23.12
N LYS A 316 -3.03 19.15 -22.77
CA LYS A 316 -3.60 20.13 -21.83
C LYS A 316 -4.97 20.62 -22.36
N ASN A 317 -5.87 20.96 -21.44
CA ASN A 317 -7.24 21.41 -21.72
C ASN A 317 -8.14 20.41 -22.45
N SER A 318 -7.68 19.17 -22.67
CA SER A 318 -8.53 18.08 -23.15
C SER A 318 -9.56 17.69 -22.09
N PHE A 319 -10.68 17.08 -22.51
CA PHE A 319 -11.74 16.62 -21.62
C PHE A 319 -11.75 15.10 -21.54
N ILE A 320 -11.92 14.56 -20.33
CA ILE A 320 -12.17 13.14 -20.08
C ILE A 320 -13.53 12.99 -19.40
N LEU A 321 -14.32 12.03 -19.88
CA LEU A 321 -15.59 11.67 -19.26
C LEU A 321 -15.37 10.62 -18.16
N LEU A 322 -15.87 10.88 -16.96
CA LEU A 322 -15.79 9.93 -15.85
C LEU A 322 -17.17 9.47 -15.38
N GLY A 323 -17.28 8.19 -15.06
CA GLY A 323 -18.47 7.59 -14.50
C GLY A 323 -18.16 6.50 -13.47
N ARG A 324 -19.18 6.03 -12.77
CA ARG A 324 -19.07 4.92 -11.83
C ARG A 324 -20.38 4.16 -11.66
N ASP A 325 -20.26 2.95 -11.09
CA ASP A 325 -21.37 2.24 -10.49
C ASP A 325 -21.82 2.85 -9.15
N ALA A 326 -22.71 2.17 -8.42
CA ALA A 326 -23.25 2.64 -7.15
C ALA A 326 -22.32 2.47 -5.93
N HIS A 327 -21.26 1.66 -6.03
CA HIS A 327 -20.50 1.21 -4.86
C HIS A 327 -19.67 2.34 -4.21
N ARG A 328 -19.50 2.25 -2.88
CA ARG A 328 -18.82 3.28 -2.08
C ARG A 328 -17.33 3.37 -2.39
N THR A 329 -16.67 2.24 -2.65
CA THR A 329 -15.24 2.20 -3.01
C THR A 329 -15.01 2.86 -4.38
N SER A 330 -15.85 2.57 -5.38
CA SER A 330 -15.82 3.23 -6.69
C SER A 330 -15.92 4.74 -6.56
N ARG A 331 -16.81 5.24 -5.69
CA ARG A 331 -16.96 6.68 -5.40
C ARG A 331 -15.68 7.29 -4.81
N MET A 332 -15.07 6.61 -3.83
CA MET A 332 -13.85 7.06 -3.17
C MET A 332 -12.66 7.10 -4.15
N LEU A 333 -12.40 5.99 -4.84
CA LEU A 333 -11.25 5.84 -5.74
C LEU A 333 -11.34 6.80 -6.93
N ARG A 334 -12.53 6.95 -7.52
CA ARG A 334 -12.80 7.92 -8.58
C ARG A 334 -12.51 9.35 -8.13
N ARG A 335 -12.90 9.76 -6.92
CA ARG A 335 -12.62 11.13 -6.41
C ARG A 335 -11.12 11.42 -6.38
N ALA A 336 -10.31 10.47 -5.91
CA ALA A 336 -8.86 10.62 -5.89
C ALA A 336 -8.26 10.68 -7.31
N PHE A 337 -8.74 9.82 -8.21
CA PHE A 337 -8.33 9.82 -9.62
C PHE A 337 -8.61 11.16 -10.30
N VAL A 338 -9.79 11.75 -10.07
CA VAL A 338 -10.17 13.07 -10.63
C VAL A 338 -9.18 14.15 -10.20
N GLY A 339 -8.79 14.19 -8.92
CA GLY A 339 -7.80 15.16 -8.44
C GLY A 339 -6.44 14.98 -9.11
N GLY A 340 -6.00 13.73 -9.27
CA GLY A 340 -4.78 13.39 -10.02
C GLY A 340 -4.81 13.87 -11.46
N LEU A 341 -5.92 13.60 -12.17
CA LEU A 341 -6.10 13.97 -13.57
C LEU A 341 -6.13 15.51 -13.75
N ALA A 342 -6.92 16.21 -12.95
CA ALA A 342 -7.02 17.67 -12.96
C ALA A 342 -5.68 18.35 -12.67
N SER A 343 -4.83 17.77 -11.80
CA SER A 343 -3.49 18.29 -11.48
C SER A 343 -2.53 18.37 -12.69
N THR A 344 -2.86 17.70 -13.80
CA THR A 344 -2.07 17.69 -15.03
C THR A 344 -2.55 18.70 -16.08
N GLY A 345 -3.61 19.46 -15.77
CA GLY A 345 -4.25 20.41 -16.68
C GLY A 345 -5.22 19.76 -17.67
N VAL A 346 -5.80 18.61 -17.30
CA VAL A 346 -6.85 17.92 -18.08
C VAL A 346 -8.19 18.16 -17.40
N ASN A 347 -9.20 18.55 -18.18
CA ASN A 347 -10.54 18.82 -17.69
C ASN A 347 -11.34 17.52 -17.53
N VAL A 348 -12.21 17.50 -16.54
CA VAL A 348 -13.05 16.36 -16.19
C VAL A 348 -14.53 16.71 -16.38
N LYS A 349 -15.24 15.84 -17.08
CA LYS A 349 -16.70 15.79 -17.10
C LYS A 349 -17.16 14.60 -16.27
N ASP A 350 -17.73 14.85 -15.11
CA ASP A 350 -18.16 13.83 -14.15
C ASP A 350 -19.65 13.50 -14.36
N ALA A 351 -19.93 12.36 -14.98
CA ALA A 351 -21.27 11.80 -15.14
C ALA A 351 -21.80 11.14 -13.84
N GLN A 352 -21.00 11.15 -12.77
CA GLN A 352 -21.33 10.59 -11.47
C GLN A 352 -21.73 9.11 -11.55
N MET A 353 -22.88 8.76 -10.98
CA MET A 353 -23.45 7.42 -11.05
C MET A 353 -24.22 7.30 -12.36
N ILE A 354 -23.78 6.45 -13.26
CA ILE A 354 -24.45 6.27 -14.55
C ILE A 354 -24.20 4.84 -15.05
N PRO A 355 -25.15 4.16 -15.73
CA PRO A 355 -24.85 2.87 -16.34
C PRO A 355 -23.72 3.00 -17.36
N LEU A 356 -22.80 2.03 -17.37
CA LEU A 356 -21.65 2.03 -18.28
C LEU A 356 -22.04 2.18 -19.76
N PRO A 357 -23.12 1.55 -20.28
CA PRO A 357 -23.54 1.76 -21.67
C PRO A 357 -23.84 3.22 -22.01
N VAL A 358 -24.37 4.00 -21.06
CA VAL A 358 -24.69 5.42 -21.26
C VAL A 358 -23.41 6.26 -21.33
N LEU A 359 -22.40 5.96 -20.50
CA LEU A 359 -21.09 6.60 -20.59
C LEU A 359 -20.42 6.30 -21.95
N ARG A 360 -20.45 5.04 -22.39
CA ARG A 360 -19.87 4.63 -23.68
C ARG A 360 -20.58 5.29 -24.87
N PHE A 361 -21.91 5.39 -24.80
CA PHE A 361 -22.70 6.12 -25.78
C PHE A 361 -22.29 7.59 -25.87
N LYS A 362 -22.09 8.27 -24.73
CA LYS A 362 -21.65 9.68 -24.73
C LYS A 362 -20.32 9.86 -25.43
N LEU A 363 -19.38 8.94 -25.24
CA LEU A 363 -18.05 9.02 -25.87
C LEU A 363 -18.12 8.92 -27.40
N GLN A 364 -19.19 8.37 -27.98
CA GLN A 364 -19.38 8.39 -29.44
C GLN A 364 -19.76 9.77 -29.98
N THR A 365 -20.09 10.71 -29.11
CA THR A 365 -20.30 12.12 -29.47
C THR A 365 -19.00 12.92 -29.31
N PHE A 366 -18.88 14.04 -30.01
CA PHE A 366 -17.68 14.88 -29.93
C PHE A 366 -17.56 15.58 -28.56
N GLY A 367 -16.33 15.72 -28.06
CA GLY A 367 -16.00 16.60 -26.93
C GLY A 367 -14.96 16.03 -25.98
N GLU A 368 -14.84 14.71 -25.86
CA GLU A 368 -13.96 14.05 -24.91
C GLU A 368 -12.92 13.16 -25.62
N MET A 369 -11.68 13.12 -25.11
CA MET A 369 -10.59 12.31 -25.67
C MET A 369 -10.63 10.84 -25.23
N GLY A 370 -11.50 10.52 -24.28
CA GLY A 370 -11.68 9.20 -23.71
C GLY A 370 -12.54 9.25 -22.46
N GLY A 371 -12.73 8.08 -21.84
CA GLY A 371 -13.46 7.99 -20.59
C GLY A 371 -12.90 6.97 -19.61
N VAL A 372 -13.27 7.13 -18.35
CA VAL A 372 -12.85 6.23 -17.26
C VAL A 372 -14.06 5.86 -16.42
N TYR A 373 -14.25 4.56 -16.17
CA TYR A 373 -15.39 4.06 -15.43
C TYR A 373 -14.95 3.19 -14.25
N PHE A 374 -15.48 3.50 -13.06
CA PHE A 374 -15.17 2.77 -11.82
C PHE A 374 -16.33 1.86 -11.42
N ARG A 375 -16.05 0.59 -11.13
CA ARG A 375 -17.06 -0.33 -10.60
C ARG A 375 -16.51 -1.39 -9.66
N GLN A 376 -17.34 -1.93 -8.79
CA GLN A 376 -17.04 -3.18 -8.12
C GLN A 376 -16.89 -4.32 -9.17
N ALA A 377 -15.94 -5.21 -8.96
CA ALA A 377 -15.75 -6.35 -9.83
C ALA A 377 -16.98 -7.30 -9.72
N PRO A 378 -17.66 -7.65 -10.83
CA PRO A 378 -18.93 -8.40 -10.78
C PRO A 378 -18.86 -9.80 -10.18
N LEU A 379 -17.65 -10.38 -10.12
CA LEU A 379 -17.38 -11.75 -9.65
C LEU A 379 -16.41 -11.78 -8.45
N ASP A 380 -15.96 -10.61 -7.98
CA ASP A 380 -14.97 -10.48 -6.90
C ASP A 380 -15.32 -9.25 -6.03
N PRO A 381 -16.31 -9.35 -5.12
CA PRO A 381 -16.84 -8.22 -4.38
C PRO A 381 -15.78 -7.35 -3.65
N PRO A 382 -14.70 -7.91 -3.07
CA PRO A 382 -13.63 -7.11 -2.47
C PRO A 382 -12.88 -6.20 -3.46
N SER A 383 -12.91 -6.49 -4.76
CA SER A 383 -12.13 -5.79 -5.77
C SER A 383 -12.92 -4.69 -6.49
N THR A 384 -12.20 -3.64 -6.91
CA THR A 384 -12.70 -2.60 -7.81
C THR A 384 -12.00 -2.72 -9.17
N GLU A 385 -12.75 -2.51 -10.25
CA GLU A 385 -12.24 -2.36 -11.61
C GLU A 385 -12.32 -0.89 -12.05
N ILE A 386 -11.24 -0.41 -12.68
CA ILE A 386 -11.15 0.89 -13.33
C ILE A 386 -10.97 0.63 -14.82
N HIS A 387 -12.00 0.91 -15.61
CA HIS A 387 -12.01 0.71 -17.06
C HIS A 387 -11.64 2.00 -17.78
N PHE A 388 -10.85 1.89 -18.85
CA PHE A 388 -10.42 3.02 -19.66
C PHE A 388 -10.90 2.85 -21.09
N TYR A 389 -11.49 3.91 -21.63
CA TYR A 389 -12.06 3.96 -22.97
C TYR A 389 -11.41 5.06 -23.82
N ASP A 390 -11.32 4.82 -25.12
CA ASP A 390 -10.96 5.82 -26.12
C ASP A 390 -12.13 6.77 -26.43
N SER A 391 -11.88 7.76 -27.29
CA SER A 391 -12.88 8.74 -27.73
C SER A 391 -14.00 8.16 -28.61
N ARG A 392 -14.10 6.84 -28.76
CA ARG A 392 -15.20 6.14 -29.45
C ARG A 392 -15.98 5.25 -28.48
N GLY A 393 -15.63 5.26 -27.20
CA GLY A 393 -16.21 4.38 -26.19
C GLY A 393 -15.74 2.92 -26.32
N LEU A 394 -14.62 2.66 -26.99
CA LEU A 394 -13.98 1.35 -27.05
C LEU A 394 -12.88 1.25 -26.00
N ASP A 395 -12.60 0.03 -25.54
CA ASP A 395 -11.50 -0.24 -24.62
C ASP A 395 -10.16 0.30 -25.17
N ILE A 396 -9.36 0.94 -24.32
CA ILE A 396 -8.03 1.39 -24.76
C ILE A 396 -7.15 0.20 -25.16
N SER A 397 -6.32 0.40 -26.17
CA SER A 397 -5.34 -0.61 -26.59
C SER A 397 -4.20 -0.76 -25.58
N SER A 398 -3.50 -1.89 -25.65
CA SER A 398 -2.25 -2.09 -24.90
C SER A 398 -1.15 -1.08 -25.26
N SER A 399 -1.19 -0.50 -26.48
CA SER A 399 -0.29 0.58 -26.89
C SER A 399 -0.57 1.90 -26.17
N MET A 400 -1.80 2.13 -25.70
CA MET A 400 -2.17 3.26 -24.85
C MET A 400 -1.92 2.98 -23.36
N ALA A 401 -2.19 1.75 -22.90
CA ALA A 401 -1.99 1.36 -21.49
C ALA A 401 -0.51 1.41 -21.06
N LYS A 402 0.42 0.88 -21.87
CA LYS A 402 1.85 0.80 -21.54
C LYS A 402 2.50 2.16 -21.24
N PRO A 403 2.27 3.23 -22.03
CA PRO A 403 2.75 4.56 -21.68
C PRO A 403 2.21 5.09 -20.35
N ILE A 404 0.95 4.78 -19.98
CA ILE A 404 0.35 5.19 -18.70
C ILE A 404 1.14 4.54 -17.56
N GLU A 405 1.36 3.23 -17.64
CA GLU A 405 2.15 2.48 -16.65
C GLU A 405 3.57 3.02 -16.53
N ARG A 406 4.21 3.31 -17.67
CA ARG A 406 5.58 3.83 -17.67
C ARG A 406 5.68 5.16 -16.93
N ILE A 407 4.72 6.07 -17.12
CA ILE A 407 4.68 7.34 -16.37
C ILE A 407 4.38 7.07 -14.91
N PHE A 408 3.41 6.20 -14.62
CA PHE A 408 3.02 5.82 -13.27
C PHE A 408 4.21 5.30 -12.45
N PHE A 409 4.95 4.30 -12.95
CA PHE A 409 6.07 3.69 -12.23
C PHE A 409 7.31 4.60 -12.16
N ARG A 410 7.49 5.51 -13.12
CA ARG A 410 8.58 6.51 -13.07
C ARG A 410 8.23 7.71 -12.20
N GLU A 411 6.97 7.85 -11.83
CA GLU A 411 6.42 9.03 -11.17
C GLU A 411 6.70 10.34 -11.92
N ASP A 412 6.84 10.26 -13.25
CA ASP A 412 7.14 11.38 -14.15
C ASP A 412 5.86 12.11 -14.57
N PHE A 413 5.14 12.62 -13.58
CA PHE A 413 3.84 13.23 -13.78
C PHE A 413 3.95 14.69 -14.23
N ARG A 414 3.23 15.06 -15.28
CA ARG A 414 3.03 16.46 -15.63
C ARG A 414 2.29 17.17 -14.48
N ARG A 415 2.83 18.31 -14.06
CA ARG A 415 2.15 19.23 -13.13
C ARG A 415 1.73 20.48 -13.87
N ALA A 416 0.44 20.78 -13.83
CA ALA A 416 -0.06 22.04 -14.32
C ALA A 416 0.39 23.19 -13.42
N HIS A 417 0.56 24.36 -14.02
CA HIS A 417 0.70 25.60 -13.26
C HIS A 417 -0.59 25.84 -12.46
N HIS A 418 -0.54 26.55 -11.33
CA HIS A 418 -1.70 26.75 -10.46
C HIS A 418 -2.89 27.43 -11.16
N ASN A 419 -2.64 28.22 -12.22
CA ASN A 419 -3.67 28.84 -13.06
C ASN A 419 -4.20 27.93 -14.19
N ASP A 420 -3.53 26.81 -14.45
CA ASP A 420 -3.82 25.90 -15.56
C ASP A 420 -4.35 24.54 -15.06
N VAL A 421 -4.77 24.45 -13.79
CA VAL A 421 -5.35 23.22 -13.23
C VAL A 421 -6.66 22.94 -13.97
N GLY A 422 -6.89 21.67 -14.31
CA GLY A 422 -8.07 21.27 -15.08
C GLY A 422 -9.37 21.48 -14.30
N ASP A 423 -10.42 21.89 -15.00
CA ASP A 423 -11.75 22.09 -14.44
C ASP A 423 -12.49 20.77 -14.23
N ILE A 424 -13.40 20.72 -13.25
CA ILE A 424 -14.22 19.55 -12.92
C ILE A 424 -15.69 19.95 -12.99
N THR A 425 -16.36 19.52 -14.05
CA THR A 425 -17.77 19.83 -14.33
C THR A 425 -18.64 18.60 -14.15
N ILE A 426 -19.85 18.77 -13.62
CA ILE A 426 -20.81 17.67 -13.43
C ILE A 426 -21.77 17.62 -14.62
N GLU A 427 -21.87 16.46 -15.26
CA GLU A 427 -22.77 16.22 -16.40
C GLU A 427 -24.12 15.68 -15.93
N THR A 428 -25.10 16.57 -15.77
CA THR A 428 -26.41 16.24 -15.18
C THR A 428 -27.45 15.73 -16.17
N ARG A 429 -27.36 16.12 -17.45
CA ARG A 429 -28.36 15.80 -18.50
C ARG A 429 -27.95 14.64 -19.40
N LEU A 430 -26.89 13.94 -19.04
CA LEU A 430 -26.36 12.88 -19.89
C LEU A 430 -27.40 11.77 -20.14
N PHE A 431 -28.13 11.38 -19.09
CA PHE A 431 -29.12 10.33 -19.22
C PHE A 431 -30.33 10.76 -20.06
N ASP A 432 -30.80 11.99 -19.91
CA ASP A 432 -31.89 12.53 -20.72
C ASP A 432 -31.52 12.51 -22.21
N PHE A 433 -30.29 12.92 -22.54
CA PHE A 433 -29.77 12.88 -23.90
C PHE A 433 -29.73 11.44 -24.45
N TYR A 434 -29.25 10.48 -23.65
CA TYR A 434 -29.27 9.07 -24.01
C TYR A 434 -30.70 8.56 -24.28
N THR A 435 -31.64 8.83 -23.37
CA THR A 435 -33.04 8.41 -23.49
C THR A 435 -33.68 8.97 -24.77
N GLU A 436 -33.55 10.28 -25.02
CA GLU A 436 -34.12 10.92 -26.21
C GLU A 436 -33.52 10.36 -27.51
N THR A 437 -32.20 10.09 -27.56
CA THR A 437 -31.60 9.47 -28.74
C THR A 437 -31.99 8.01 -28.89
N TYR A 438 -32.03 7.24 -27.80
CA TYR A 438 -32.42 5.83 -27.83
C TYR A 438 -33.85 5.66 -28.36
N LEU A 439 -34.79 6.44 -27.83
CA LEU A 439 -36.20 6.39 -28.20
C LEU A 439 -36.46 6.78 -29.66
N LYS A 440 -35.64 7.66 -30.26
CA LYS A 440 -35.74 8.03 -31.68
C LYS A 440 -35.33 6.91 -32.64
N ASN A 441 -34.56 5.94 -32.17
CA ASN A 441 -34.06 4.84 -32.99
C ASN A 441 -34.92 3.57 -32.86
N ILE A 442 -36.07 3.65 -32.18
CA ILE A 442 -37.01 2.53 -32.03
C ILE A 442 -38.41 2.94 -32.49
N HIS A 443 -39.15 2.00 -33.08
CA HIS A 443 -40.53 2.21 -33.50
C HIS A 443 -41.49 2.05 -32.31
N ILE A 444 -41.53 3.03 -31.41
CA ILE A 444 -42.34 2.99 -30.17
C ILE A 444 -43.80 2.68 -30.46
N ASP A 445 -44.38 3.31 -31.49
CA ASP A 445 -45.80 3.16 -31.83
C ASP A 445 -46.16 1.68 -32.09
N LYS A 446 -45.29 0.94 -32.79
CA LYS A 446 -45.49 -0.51 -33.05
C LYS A 446 -45.46 -1.33 -31.77
N ILE A 447 -44.67 -0.93 -30.78
CA ILE A 447 -44.54 -1.64 -29.51
C ILE A 447 -45.71 -1.29 -28.60
N SER A 448 -46.11 -0.02 -28.52
CA SER A 448 -47.22 0.41 -27.68
C SER A 448 -48.57 -0.18 -28.12
N ASP A 449 -48.77 -0.38 -29.42
CA ASP A 449 -50.01 -0.94 -29.98
C ASP A 449 -50.21 -2.43 -29.68
N SER A 450 -49.13 -3.14 -29.30
CA SER A 450 -49.11 -4.59 -29.12
C SER A 450 -49.57 -5.08 -27.73
N ASN A 451 -49.79 -4.18 -26.75
CA ASN A 451 -50.20 -4.52 -25.37
C ASN A 451 -49.35 -5.63 -24.71
N PHE A 452 -48.03 -5.64 -24.95
CA PHE A 452 -47.14 -6.59 -24.29
C PHE A 452 -47.06 -6.33 -22.78
N LYS A 453 -47.52 -7.32 -22.02
CA LYS A 453 -47.20 -7.51 -20.59
C LYS A 453 -45.77 -7.99 -20.41
N ILE A 454 -44.93 -7.18 -19.75
CA ILE A 454 -43.49 -7.42 -19.59
C ILE A 454 -43.10 -7.50 -18.11
N VAL A 455 -42.20 -8.42 -17.77
CA VAL A 455 -41.51 -8.45 -16.47
C VAL A 455 -40.08 -7.92 -16.64
N VAL A 456 -39.62 -7.05 -15.75
CA VAL A 456 -38.24 -6.55 -15.76
C VAL A 456 -37.62 -6.74 -14.39
N ASP A 457 -36.56 -7.52 -14.32
CA ASP A 457 -35.73 -7.67 -13.12
C ASP A 457 -34.47 -6.82 -13.25
N TYR A 458 -34.28 -5.90 -12.31
CA TYR A 458 -33.13 -4.99 -12.28
C TYR A 458 -31.94 -5.55 -11.51
N SER A 459 -32.07 -6.74 -10.89
CA SER A 459 -31.01 -7.43 -10.16
C SER A 459 -30.38 -6.59 -9.04
N HIS A 460 -31.15 -5.68 -8.44
CA HIS A 460 -30.68 -4.65 -7.51
C HIS A 460 -29.58 -3.72 -8.06
N GLY A 461 -29.50 -3.62 -9.39
CA GLY A 461 -28.48 -2.91 -10.12
C GLY A 461 -28.76 -1.43 -10.31
N ILE A 462 -27.75 -0.74 -10.88
CA ILE A 462 -27.82 0.69 -11.17
C ILE A 462 -28.97 1.03 -12.14
N THR A 463 -29.32 0.13 -13.05
CA THR A 463 -30.37 0.30 -14.06
C THR A 463 -31.74 0.58 -13.46
N SER A 464 -32.01 0.16 -12.22
CA SER A 464 -33.26 0.43 -11.49
C SER A 464 -33.58 1.93 -11.37
N ASN A 465 -32.57 2.79 -11.35
CA ASN A 465 -32.76 4.24 -11.26
C ASN A 465 -32.93 4.94 -12.63
N PHE A 466 -32.67 4.24 -13.73
CA PHE A 466 -32.52 4.85 -15.05
C PHE A 466 -33.52 4.28 -16.05
N LEU A 467 -33.52 2.96 -16.19
CA LEU A 467 -34.27 2.26 -17.22
C LEU A 467 -35.80 2.42 -17.12
N PRO A 468 -36.45 2.60 -15.93
CA PRO A 468 -37.88 2.91 -15.87
C PRO A 468 -38.29 4.12 -16.73
N ALA A 469 -37.49 5.18 -16.77
CA ALA A 469 -37.80 6.38 -17.56
C ALA A 469 -37.84 6.14 -19.09
N ILE A 470 -37.18 5.08 -19.55
CA ILE A 470 -37.22 4.61 -20.94
C ILE A 470 -38.42 3.67 -21.13
N LEU A 471 -38.55 2.69 -20.23
CA LEU A 471 -39.55 1.63 -20.32
C LEU A 471 -40.98 2.14 -20.21
N ASP A 472 -41.25 3.13 -19.35
CA ASP A 472 -42.57 3.74 -19.18
C ASP A 472 -43.06 4.46 -20.46
N ARG A 473 -42.14 4.81 -21.37
CA ARG A 473 -42.46 5.38 -22.69
C ARG A 473 -42.68 4.32 -23.77
N ILE A 474 -42.29 3.05 -23.51
CA ILE A 474 -42.36 1.95 -24.47
C ILE A 474 -43.59 1.07 -24.23
N SER A 475 -43.89 0.70 -22.98
CA SER A 475 -45.06 -0.10 -22.63
C SER A 475 -45.67 0.35 -21.31
N ARG A 476 -47.00 0.19 -21.19
CA ARG A 476 -47.77 0.54 -19.98
C ARG A 476 -47.91 -0.63 -18.99
N ASP A 477 -47.66 -1.86 -19.44
CA ASP A 477 -47.90 -3.08 -18.66
C ASP A 477 -46.57 -3.74 -18.25
N ILE A 478 -45.80 -3.03 -17.42
CA ILE A 478 -44.48 -3.50 -16.94
C ILE A 478 -44.53 -3.79 -15.44
N VAL A 479 -44.10 -4.99 -15.05
CA VAL A 479 -43.84 -5.35 -13.64
C VAL A 479 -42.34 -5.33 -13.36
N SER A 480 -41.96 -4.59 -12.33
CA SER A 480 -40.58 -4.41 -11.93
C SER A 480 -40.22 -5.29 -10.73
N LEU A 481 -39.16 -6.10 -10.86
CA LEU A 481 -38.59 -6.94 -9.81
C LEU A 481 -37.22 -6.39 -9.38
N ASN A 482 -36.91 -6.49 -8.08
CA ASN A 482 -35.62 -6.05 -7.52
C ASN A 482 -35.20 -4.62 -7.93
N ALA A 483 -36.19 -3.71 -8.03
CA ALA A 483 -36.06 -2.37 -8.62
C ALA A 483 -35.51 -1.31 -7.64
N HIS A 484 -34.46 -1.65 -6.89
CA HIS A 484 -33.74 -0.71 -6.04
C HIS A 484 -32.27 -1.11 -5.95
N ILE A 485 -31.38 -0.14 -5.79
CA ILE A 485 -29.95 -0.42 -5.65
C ILE A 485 -29.66 -1.05 -4.28
N ASP A 486 -29.06 -2.24 -4.29
CA ASP A 486 -28.53 -2.91 -3.09
C ASP A 486 -27.02 -3.10 -3.25
N LEU A 487 -26.24 -2.44 -2.40
CA LEU A 487 -24.77 -2.44 -2.46
C LEU A 487 -24.16 -3.81 -2.16
N GLU A 488 -24.86 -4.67 -1.44
CA GLU A 488 -24.39 -6.01 -1.08
C GLU A 488 -24.63 -7.02 -2.22
N LYS A 489 -25.47 -6.68 -3.19
CA LYS A 489 -25.89 -7.55 -4.29
C LYS A 489 -25.43 -7.08 -5.67
N LEU A 490 -24.49 -6.14 -5.74
CA LEU A 490 -23.91 -5.67 -7.00
C LEU A 490 -23.00 -6.72 -7.65
N SER A 491 -22.43 -7.63 -6.85
CA SER A 491 -21.69 -8.81 -7.28
C SER A 491 -22.53 -10.05 -6.96
N LYS A 492 -22.69 -10.95 -7.93
CA LYS A 492 -23.52 -12.16 -7.78
C LYS A 492 -22.81 -13.38 -8.32
N SER A 493 -22.99 -14.50 -7.63
CA SER A 493 -22.57 -15.80 -8.12
C SER A 493 -23.49 -16.29 -9.25
N GLU A 494 -22.99 -17.20 -10.07
CA GLU A 494 -23.78 -17.80 -11.17
C GLU A 494 -25.04 -18.52 -10.64
N ASN A 495 -24.97 -19.12 -9.45
CA ASN A 495 -26.09 -19.80 -8.82
C ASN A 495 -27.20 -18.83 -8.38
N GLU A 496 -26.83 -17.66 -7.85
CA GLU A 496 -27.80 -16.62 -7.48
C GLU A 496 -28.52 -16.08 -8.70
N ILE A 497 -27.77 -15.78 -9.78
CA ILE A 497 -28.35 -15.31 -11.04
C ILE A 497 -29.29 -16.37 -11.62
N LYS A 498 -28.90 -17.65 -11.60
CA LYS A 498 -29.73 -18.75 -12.08
C LYS A 498 -31.05 -18.83 -11.30
N LYS A 499 -31.00 -18.73 -9.97
CA LYS A 499 -32.19 -18.75 -9.11
C LYS A 499 -33.13 -17.58 -9.42
N GLU A 500 -32.60 -16.36 -9.59
CA GLU A 500 -33.43 -15.18 -9.93
C GLU A 500 -34.11 -15.34 -11.30
N LEU A 501 -33.43 -15.93 -12.27
CA LEU A 501 -34.03 -16.25 -13.58
C LEU A 501 -35.13 -17.32 -13.47
N GLU A 502 -34.94 -18.34 -12.63
CA GLU A 502 -35.96 -19.37 -12.34
C GLU A 502 -37.19 -18.78 -11.62
N ASP A 503 -36.97 -17.86 -10.68
CA ASP A 503 -38.04 -17.11 -10.00
C ASP A 503 -38.82 -16.24 -11.01
N MET A 504 -38.12 -15.53 -11.89
CA MET A 504 -38.74 -14.74 -12.97
C MET A 504 -39.53 -15.62 -13.94
N SER A 505 -38.99 -16.78 -14.35
CA SER A 505 -39.70 -17.78 -15.17
C SER A 505 -41.01 -18.23 -14.51
N THR A 506 -40.98 -18.44 -13.20
CA THR A 506 -42.17 -18.85 -12.44
C THR A 506 -43.23 -17.74 -12.44
N ILE A 507 -42.82 -16.49 -12.22
CA ILE A 507 -43.72 -15.31 -12.23
C ILE A 507 -44.38 -15.14 -13.61
N ILE A 508 -43.60 -15.25 -14.70
CA ILE A 508 -44.10 -15.11 -16.07
C ILE A 508 -45.19 -16.13 -16.36
N LYS A 509 -44.96 -17.40 -16.03
CA LYS A 509 -45.93 -18.49 -16.25
C LYS A 509 -47.19 -18.33 -15.41
N VAL A 510 -47.06 -18.00 -14.12
CA VAL A 510 -48.20 -17.91 -13.19
C VAL A 510 -49.11 -16.74 -13.54
N LEU A 511 -48.53 -15.60 -13.91
CA LEU A 511 -49.28 -14.38 -14.18
C LEU A 511 -49.58 -14.16 -15.68
N ASN A 512 -49.16 -15.08 -16.55
CA ASN A 512 -49.30 -15.01 -18.01
C ASN A 512 -48.72 -13.72 -18.61
N TYR A 513 -47.46 -13.41 -18.28
CA TYR A 513 -46.69 -12.38 -18.97
C TYR A 513 -46.13 -12.92 -20.28
N HIS A 514 -45.86 -12.03 -21.25
CA HIS A 514 -45.41 -12.44 -22.58
C HIS A 514 -43.88 -12.61 -22.65
N VAL A 515 -43.14 -11.81 -21.88
CA VAL A 515 -41.67 -11.84 -21.87
C VAL A 515 -41.14 -11.23 -20.57
N GLY A 516 -39.99 -11.72 -20.12
CA GLY A 516 -39.21 -11.14 -19.03
C GLY A 516 -37.80 -10.76 -19.45
N PHE A 517 -37.29 -9.65 -18.90
CA PHE A 517 -35.93 -9.19 -19.10
C PHE A 517 -35.20 -9.07 -17.77
N TYR A 518 -34.06 -9.75 -17.67
CA TYR A 518 -33.17 -9.68 -16.52
C TYR A 518 -31.95 -8.82 -16.87
N PHE A 519 -31.80 -7.69 -16.20
CA PHE A 519 -30.64 -6.81 -16.34
C PHE A 519 -29.63 -7.11 -15.25
N TYR A 520 -28.40 -7.44 -15.65
CA TYR A 520 -27.33 -7.66 -14.69
C TYR A 520 -27.00 -6.36 -13.95
N PRO A 521 -26.43 -6.41 -12.72
CA PRO A 521 -26.31 -5.23 -11.85
C PRO A 521 -25.60 -4.02 -12.48
N GLY A 522 -24.65 -4.24 -13.39
CA GLY A 522 -23.90 -3.20 -14.12
C GLY A 522 -24.59 -2.64 -15.37
N GLY A 523 -25.71 -3.24 -15.81
CA GLY A 523 -26.51 -2.78 -16.96
C GLY A 523 -25.94 -3.09 -18.34
N GLU A 524 -24.83 -3.84 -18.44
CA GLU A 524 -24.19 -4.17 -19.73
C GLU A 524 -24.65 -5.50 -20.33
N ARG A 525 -25.28 -6.35 -19.53
CA ARG A 525 -25.74 -7.67 -19.93
C ARG A 525 -27.23 -7.77 -19.66
N ILE A 526 -27.90 -8.52 -20.52
CA ILE A 526 -29.31 -8.85 -20.43
C ILE A 526 -29.47 -10.36 -20.66
N ALA A 527 -30.41 -10.96 -19.94
CA ALA A 527 -30.98 -12.27 -20.24
C ALA A 527 -32.49 -12.10 -20.41
N PHE A 528 -33.15 -12.97 -21.16
CA PHE A 528 -34.59 -12.91 -21.34
C PHE A 528 -35.24 -14.27 -21.16
N VAL A 529 -36.50 -14.23 -20.74
CA VAL A 529 -37.34 -15.40 -20.49
C VAL A 529 -38.60 -15.23 -21.28
N ASP A 530 -38.97 -16.24 -22.06
CA ASP A 530 -40.17 -16.18 -22.89
C ASP A 530 -41.46 -16.50 -22.12
N SER A 531 -42.59 -16.42 -22.81
CA SER A 531 -43.92 -16.73 -22.27
C SER A 531 -44.08 -18.17 -21.77
N HIS A 532 -43.25 -19.12 -22.23
CA HIS A 532 -43.26 -20.51 -21.76
C HIS A 532 -42.37 -20.69 -20.52
N GLY A 533 -41.67 -19.63 -20.10
CA GLY A 533 -40.73 -19.66 -19.00
C GLY A 533 -39.36 -20.23 -19.38
N GLU A 534 -39.04 -20.36 -20.67
CA GLU A 534 -37.72 -20.79 -21.11
C GLU A 534 -36.71 -19.64 -20.98
N ILE A 535 -35.54 -19.94 -20.39
CA ILE A 535 -34.47 -18.98 -20.19
C ILE A 535 -33.53 -19.06 -21.39
N TRP A 536 -33.43 -17.96 -22.13
CA TRP A 536 -32.60 -17.89 -23.33
C TRP A 536 -31.20 -17.39 -23.01
N SER A 537 -30.20 -17.96 -23.69
CA SER A 537 -28.81 -17.56 -23.49
C SER A 537 -28.51 -16.22 -24.18
N GLY A 538 -27.40 -15.58 -23.79
CA GLY A 538 -26.93 -14.38 -24.49
C GLY A 538 -26.58 -14.62 -25.97
N ILE A 539 -26.23 -15.86 -26.34
CA ILE A 539 -25.96 -16.23 -27.74
C ILE A 539 -27.28 -16.22 -28.52
N ASP A 540 -28.35 -16.76 -27.95
CA ASP A 540 -29.66 -16.78 -28.59
C ASP A 540 -30.21 -15.36 -28.75
N ALA A 541 -30.00 -14.50 -27.74
CA ALA A 541 -30.31 -13.07 -27.81
C ALA A 541 -29.63 -12.40 -29.01
N LEU A 542 -28.34 -12.69 -29.18
CA LEU A 542 -27.54 -12.12 -30.26
C LEU A 542 -28.03 -12.61 -31.62
N LEU A 543 -28.34 -13.90 -31.76
CA LEU A 543 -28.90 -14.46 -33.00
C LEU A 543 -30.23 -13.81 -33.37
N LEU A 544 -31.11 -13.59 -32.38
CA LEU A 544 -32.38 -12.88 -32.58
C LEU A 544 -32.15 -11.44 -33.05
N VAL A 545 -31.25 -10.70 -32.41
CA VAL A 545 -30.93 -9.32 -32.82
C VAL A 545 -30.35 -9.27 -34.22
N VAL A 546 -29.42 -10.19 -34.56
CA VAL A 546 -28.86 -10.28 -35.92
C VAL A 546 -29.95 -10.56 -36.94
N HIS A 547 -30.87 -11.48 -36.64
CA HIS A 547 -32.00 -11.79 -37.52
C HIS A 547 -32.89 -10.56 -37.75
N LEU A 548 -33.29 -9.85 -36.68
CA LEU A 548 -34.11 -8.63 -36.79
C LEU A 548 -33.41 -7.52 -37.58
N VAL A 549 -32.12 -7.30 -37.36
CA VAL A 549 -31.34 -6.29 -38.10
C VAL A 549 -31.19 -6.68 -39.58
N MET A 550 -31.14 -7.97 -39.89
CA MET A 550 -31.07 -8.45 -41.28
C MET A 550 -32.43 -8.42 -42.00
N GLU A 551 -33.55 -8.46 -41.29
CA GLU A 551 -34.90 -8.33 -41.88
C GLU A 551 -35.31 -6.87 -42.13
N ASP A 552 -34.77 -5.93 -41.36
CA ASP A 552 -35.02 -4.47 -41.51
C ASP A 552 -34.14 -3.80 -42.60
N VAL A 553 -33.19 -4.53 -43.20
CA VAL A 553 -32.32 -4.10 -44.33
C VAL A 553 -32.75 -4.80 -45.61
#